data_AF-G0QWN7-F1
#
_entry.id   AF-G0QWN7-F1
#
_cell.length_a   1.000
_cell.length_b   1.000
_cell.length_c   1.000
_cell.angle_alpha   90.00
_cell.angle_beta   90.00
_cell.angle_gamma   90.00
#
_symmetry.space_group_name_H-M   'P 1'
#
loop_
_entity.id
_entity.type
_entity.pdbx_description
1 polymer ?
#
loop_
_entity_poly.entity_id
_entity_poly.type
_entity_poly.pdbx_seq_one_letter_code
_entity_poly.pdbx_strand_id
1 'polypeptide(L)'
;MESPYCQLDVKKKKSNNYQRRIKEEGIYIFGGLFENSEASDQLRILKIGQKPLFWTFPETNGIPPIGRFQHGQSFLQDLNILVVYGGRNDKIIREGIMGDFNVLNLENLQWIKIQMNGLQIQKRCSFSLCVVDSQILVFGGYEENGFSNADLQKGLDELFILNQKSDLFLLENKHNEDKYGKEEEKI
;
A
#
# COMPACT_ATOMS: atom_id res chain seq x y z
N MET A 1 -31.05 22.65 -15.91
CA MET A 1 -29.76 22.85 -16.61
C MET A 1 -28.76 21.95 -15.93
N GLU A 2 -28.46 20.80 -16.52
CA GLU A 2 -27.47 19.85 -16.00
C GLU A 2 -26.07 20.29 -16.44
N SER A 3 -25.09 20.12 -15.55
CA SER A 3 -23.69 20.52 -15.74
C SER A 3 -23.02 19.67 -16.85
N PRO A 4 -22.30 20.27 -17.82
CA PRO A 4 -21.75 19.57 -18.99
C PRO A 4 -20.48 18.74 -18.72
N TYR A 5 -20.07 18.53 -17.48
CA TYR A 5 -18.78 17.91 -17.13
C TYR A 5 -18.84 16.44 -16.73
N CYS A 6 -19.98 15.74 -16.86
CA CYS A 6 -20.14 14.38 -16.36
C CYS A 6 -20.44 13.32 -17.44
N GLN A 7 -19.74 13.39 -18.58
CA GLN A 7 -19.74 12.29 -19.56
C GLN A 7 -18.32 12.05 -20.07
N LEU A 8 -17.46 11.51 -19.19
CA LEU A 8 -16.30 10.77 -19.65
C LEU A 8 -16.78 9.33 -19.90
N ASP A 9 -16.90 8.97 -21.18
CA ASP A 9 -17.06 7.59 -21.62
C ASP A 9 -15.83 6.78 -21.22
N VAL A 10 -15.83 6.28 -19.98
CA VAL A 10 -14.86 5.29 -19.53
C VAL A 10 -15.14 4.02 -20.31
N LYS A 11 -14.37 3.81 -21.38
CA LYS A 11 -14.29 2.52 -22.06
C LYS A 11 -13.88 1.48 -21.01
N LYS A 12 -14.86 0.77 -20.46
CA LYS A 12 -14.64 -0.37 -19.56
C LYS A 12 -13.71 -1.35 -20.28
N LYS A 13 -12.43 -1.41 -19.88
CA LYS A 13 -11.59 -2.55 -20.22
C LYS A 13 -12.35 -3.78 -19.76
N LYS A 14 -12.59 -4.74 -20.67
CA LYS A 14 -13.19 -6.03 -20.32
C LYS A 14 -12.28 -6.66 -19.27
N SER A 15 -12.68 -6.62 -18.00
CA SER A 15 -11.95 -7.34 -16.96
C SER A 15 -12.10 -8.82 -17.28
N ASN A 16 -11.00 -9.49 -17.61
CA ASN A 16 -11.00 -10.94 -17.67
C ASN A 16 -11.52 -11.45 -16.32
N ASN A 17 -12.59 -12.25 -16.36
CA ASN A 17 -13.29 -12.82 -15.19
C ASN A 17 -12.45 -13.88 -14.47
N TYR A 18 -11.20 -13.58 -14.12
CA TYR A 18 -10.56 -14.26 -13.01
C TYR A 18 -11.07 -13.58 -11.75
N GLN A 19 -11.88 -14.28 -10.95
CA GLN A 19 -12.16 -13.85 -9.59
C GLN A 19 -10.82 -13.76 -8.85
N ARG A 20 -10.29 -12.54 -8.72
CA ARG A 20 -9.08 -12.31 -7.92
C ARG A 20 -9.41 -12.69 -6.48
N ARG A 21 -8.66 -13.66 -5.95
CA ARG A 21 -8.96 -14.23 -4.64
C ARG A 21 -8.48 -13.26 -3.57
N ILE A 22 -9.33 -12.98 -2.58
CA ILE A 22 -8.90 -12.31 -1.35
C ILE A 22 -8.74 -13.42 -0.31
N LYS A 23 -7.56 -13.51 0.33
CA LYS A 23 -7.26 -14.55 1.32
C LYS A 23 -8.21 -14.46 2.52
N GLU A 24 -8.51 -13.23 2.93
CA GLU A 24 -9.40 -12.94 4.05
C GLU A 24 -10.33 -11.77 3.74
N GLU A 25 -11.63 -12.02 3.59
CA GLU A 25 -12.62 -10.95 3.41
C GLU A 25 -12.76 -10.08 4.66
N GLY A 26 -12.98 -8.78 4.46
CA GLY A 26 -13.21 -7.80 5.53
C GLY A 26 -12.68 -6.40 5.21
N ILE A 27 -12.76 -5.50 6.20
CA ILE A 27 -12.22 -4.13 6.07
C ILE A 27 -10.83 -4.10 6.70
N TYR A 28 -9.83 -3.82 5.88
CA TYR A 28 -8.43 -3.78 6.28
C TYR A 28 -8.06 -2.40 6.85
N ILE A 29 -7.39 -2.40 7.99
CA ILE A 29 -6.89 -1.19 8.65
C ILE A 29 -5.46 -1.44 9.07
N PHE A 30 -4.54 -0.67 8.51
CA PHE A 30 -3.15 -0.64 8.94
C PHE A 30 -2.88 0.57 9.83
N GLY A 31 -2.05 0.40 10.84
CA GLY A 31 -1.50 1.47 11.66
C GLY A 31 -2.48 2.17 12.61
N GLY A 32 -2.23 3.46 12.84
CA GLY A 32 -2.92 4.28 13.84
C GLY A 32 -2.01 4.73 14.97
N LEU A 33 -2.56 5.50 15.91
CA LEU A 33 -1.86 6.02 17.08
C LEU A 33 -2.60 5.54 18.33
N PHE A 34 -1.87 4.89 19.24
CA PHE A 34 -2.41 4.45 20.53
C PHE A 34 -2.47 5.63 21.53
N GLU A 35 -3.22 5.46 22.61
CA GLU A 35 -3.38 6.49 23.66
C GLU A 35 -2.04 6.88 24.30
N ASN A 36 -1.10 5.94 24.38
CA ASN A 36 0.27 6.18 24.86
C ASN A 36 1.16 6.92 23.83
N SER A 37 0.60 7.40 22.73
CA SER A 37 1.29 8.06 21.62
C SER A 37 2.29 7.17 20.88
N GLU A 38 2.11 5.85 20.92
CA GLU A 38 2.87 4.91 20.07
C GLU A 38 2.15 4.67 18.75
N ALA A 39 2.89 4.80 17.66
CA ALA A 39 2.38 4.51 16.33
C ALA A 39 2.33 3.00 16.12
N SER A 40 1.18 2.50 15.67
CA SER A 40 0.97 1.07 15.43
C SER A 40 1.48 0.65 14.05
N ASP A 41 2.05 -0.53 13.96
CA ASP A 41 2.39 -1.27 12.72
C ASP A 41 1.43 -2.44 12.47
N GLN A 42 0.34 -2.54 13.24
CA GLN A 42 -0.56 -3.67 13.17
C GLN A 42 -1.52 -3.54 11.98
N LEU A 43 -1.69 -4.66 11.27
CA LEU A 43 -2.80 -4.87 10.34
C LEU A 43 -3.98 -5.51 11.08
N ARG A 44 -5.16 -4.91 10.95
CA ARG A 44 -6.42 -5.41 11.49
C ARG A 44 -7.42 -5.62 10.37
N ILE A 45 -8.24 -6.66 10.47
CA ILE A 45 -9.37 -6.89 9.57
C ILE A 45 -10.65 -6.87 10.39
N LEU A 46 -11.57 -5.94 10.08
CA LEU A 46 -12.93 -5.99 10.60
C LEU A 46 -13.73 -7.01 9.80
N LYS A 47 -14.16 -8.10 10.45
CA LYS A 47 -15.02 -9.09 9.81
C LYS A 47 -16.45 -8.56 9.75
N ILE A 48 -16.96 -8.50 8.52
CA ILE A 48 -18.31 -8.04 8.20
C ILE A 48 -19.21 -9.23 7.85
N GLY A 49 -20.53 -9.03 7.91
CA GLY A 49 -21.52 -10.06 7.52
C GLY A 49 -22.13 -10.85 8.69
N GLN A 50 -21.60 -10.73 9.90
CA GLN A 50 -22.20 -11.28 11.12
C GLN A 50 -22.17 -10.23 12.25
N LYS A 51 -23.13 -10.32 13.18
CA LYS A 51 -23.18 -9.46 14.38
C LYS A 51 -22.95 -10.32 15.63
N PRO A 52 -22.16 -9.86 16.62
CA PRO A 52 -21.41 -8.59 16.61
C PRO A 52 -20.26 -8.61 15.58
N LEU A 53 -19.87 -7.43 15.09
CA LEU A 53 -18.65 -7.29 14.31
C LEU A 53 -17.45 -7.62 15.19
N PHE A 54 -16.42 -8.24 14.61
CA PHE A 54 -15.22 -8.60 15.36
C PHE A 54 -13.96 -8.36 14.54
N TRP A 55 -12.86 -8.12 15.25
CA TRP A 55 -11.54 -7.89 14.66
C TRP A 55 -10.77 -9.19 14.55
N THR A 56 -10.04 -9.37 13.47
CA THR A 56 -8.96 -10.35 13.37
C THR A 56 -7.63 -9.66 13.12
N PHE A 57 -6.57 -10.36 13.49
CA PHE A 57 -5.18 -9.94 13.35
C PHE A 57 -4.51 -10.98 12.45
N PRO A 58 -4.52 -10.76 11.11
CA PRO A 58 -4.00 -11.75 10.19
C PRO A 58 -2.49 -11.91 10.35
N GLU A 59 -2.00 -13.13 10.16
CA GLU A 59 -0.58 -13.36 9.92
C GLU A 59 -0.22 -12.85 8.52
N THR A 60 0.88 -12.10 8.44
CA THR A 60 1.37 -11.50 7.19
C THR A 60 2.77 -11.99 6.89
N ASN A 61 3.10 -12.03 5.60
CA ASN A 61 4.43 -12.37 5.10
C ASN A 61 5.17 -11.11 4.63
N GLY A 62 6.48 -11.22 4.42
CA GLY A 62 7.32 -10.10 4.00
C GLY A 62 7.61 -9.13 5.15
N ILE A 63 8.02 -7.90 4.81
CA ILE A 63 8.41 -6.88 5.78
C ILE A 63 7.28 -5.84 5.85
N PRO A 64 6.52 -5.76 6.96
CA PRO A 64 5.48 -4.75 7.10
C PRO A 64 6.07 -3.34 7.18
N PRO A 65 5.29 -2.31 6.84
CA PRO A 65 5.72 -0.93 7.05
C PRO A 65 5.94 -0.68 8.54
N ILE A 66 6.88 0.21 8.87
CA ILE A 66 7.04 0.71 10.23
C ILE A 66 5.73 1.32 10.76
N GLY A 67 5.54 1.27 12.08
CA GLY A 67 4.35 1.79 12.72
C GLY A 67 4.14 3.26 12.44
N ARG A 68 2.93 3.64 12.05
CA ARG A 68 2.62 4.98 11.53
C ARG A 68 1.15 5.36 11.69
N PHE A 69 0.90 6.67 11.73
CA PHE A 69 -0.43 7.25 11.73
C PHE A 69 -0.51 8.42 10.73
N GLN A 70 -1.72 8.93 10.47
CA GLN A 70 -1.96 10.00 9.48
C GLN A 70 -1.40 9.70 8.07
N HIS A 71 -1.36 8.42 7.70
CA HIS A 71 -0.95 7.94 6.38
C HIS A 71 -2.16 7.82 5.44
N GLY A 72 -1.89 7.67 4.15
CA GLY A 72 -2.91 7.32 3.16
C GLY A 72 -2.99 5.81 2.97
N GLN A 73 -4.20 5.26 2.94
CA GLN A 73 -4.46 3.86 2.61
C GLN A 73 -5.56 3.78 1.55
N SER A 74 -5.36 2.99 0.49
CA SER A 74 -6.41 2.76 -0.52
C SER A 74 -6.29 1.40 -1.19
N PHE A 75 -7.42 0.89 -1.69
CA PHE A 75 -7.49 -0.38 -2.40
C PHE A 75 -7.32 -0.16 -3.90
N LEU A 76 -6.30 -0.80 -4.48
CA LEU A 76 -6.06 -0.82 -5.91
C LEU A 76 -6.63 -2.12 -6.50
N GLN A 77 -7.89 -2.05 -6.93
CA GLN A 77 -8.68 -3.21 -7.35
C GLN A 77 -8.03 -3.99 -8.51
N ASP A 78 -7.40 -3.30 -9.46
CA ASP A 78 -6.78 -3.92 -10.63
C ASP A 78 -5.60 -4.83 -10.29
N LEU A 79 -4.94 -4.59 -9.17
CA LEU A 79 -3.85 -5.44 -8.69
C LEU A 79 -4.22 -6.31 -7.51
N ASN A 80 -5.43 -6.15 -6.97
CA ASN A 80 -5.88 -6.81 -5.74
C ASN A 80 -4.92 -6.56 -4.57
N ILE A 81 -4.50 -5.30 -4.40
CA ILE A 81 -3.56 -4.89 -3.36
C ILE A 81 -4.12 -3.72 -2.55
N LEU A 82 -3.74 -3.67 -1.28
CA LEU A 82 -3.88 -2.49 -0.45
C LEU A 82 -2.60 -1.67 -0.55
N VAL A 83 -2.69 -0.37 -0.78
CA VAL A 83 -1.54 0.54 -0.81
C VAL A 83 -1.53 1.40 0.43
N VAL A 84 -0.37 1.51 1.07
CA VAL A 84 -0.07 2.40 2.19
C VAL A 84 1.04 3.36 1.76
N TYR A 85 0.78 4.66 1.89
CA TYR A 85 1.76 5.70 1.56
C TYR A 85 1.89 6.71 2.70
N GLY A 86 3.12 7.17 2.93
CA GLY A 86 3.44 8.27 3.82
C GLY A 86 3.04 8.03 5.28
N GLY A 87 2.63 9.10 5.95
CA GLY A 87 2.29 9.10 7.37
C GLY A 87 3.42 9.64 8.23
N ARG A 88 3.26 9.49 9.54
CA ARG A 88 4.26 9.88 10.53
C ARG A 88 4.39 8.91 11.70
N ASN A 89 5.55 8.95 12.36
CA ASN A 89 5.83 8.31 13.64
C ASN A 89 6.72 9.23 14.48
N ASP A 90 6.11 9.80 15.52
CA ASP A 90 6.74 10.84 16.33
C ASP A 90 7.85 10.32 17.26
N LYS A 91 8.00 9.00 17.40
CA LYS A 91 9.11 8.39 18.15
C LYS A 91 10.40 8.29 17.31
N ILE A 92 10.30 8.42 15.98
CA ILE A 92 11.46 8.41 15.09
C ILE A 92 12.04 9.82 15.02
N ILE A 93 13.21 10.01 15.64
CA ILE A 93 13.88 11.30 15.71
C ILE A 93 14.48 11.61 14.32
N ARG A 94 14.20 12.81 13.78
CA ARG A 94 14.65 13.36 12.48
C ARG A 94 13.97 12.83 11.21
N GLU A 95 13.43 11.61 11.21
CA GLU A 95 12.73 11.02 10.04
C GLU A 95 11.30 10.60 10.38
N GLY A 96 10.64 11.41 11.20
CA GLY A 96 9.29 11.12 11.68
C GLY A 96 8.20 11.17 10.60
N ILE A 97 8.44 11.77 9.43
CA ILE A 97 7.49 11.78 8.30
C ILE A 97 7.98 10.81 7.22
N MET A 98 7.12 9.90 6.81
CA MET A 98 7.45 8.88 5.81
C MET A 98 7.04 9.32 4.40
N GLY A 99 7.75 8.77 3.41
CA GLY A 99 7.47 8.97 1.97
C GLY A 99 7.62 7.67 1.18
N ASP A 100 7.51 6.52 1.83
CA ASP A 100 7.58 5.20 1.20
C ASP A 100 6.20 4.69 0.81
N PHE A 101 6.16 3.93 -0.30
CA PHE A 101 5.02 3.13 -0.69
C PHE A 101 5.21 1.70 -0.23
N ASN A 102 4.21 1.17 0.45
CA ASN A 102 4.13 -0.24 0.81
C ASN A 102 2.82 -0.78 0.28
N VAL A 103 2.85 -2.01 -0.24
CA VAL A 103 1.66 -2.69 -0.75
C VAL A 103 1.47 -4.02 -0.05
N LEU A 104 0.23 -4.36 0.25
CA LEU A 104 -0.16 -5.68 0.76
C LEU A 104 -0.88 -6.43 -0.36
N ASN A 105 -0.31 -7.54 -0.80
CA ASN A 105 -1.00 -8.45 -1.71
C ASN A 105 -2.10 -9.19 -0.96
N LEU A 106 -3.37 -9.00 -1.36
CA LEU A 106 -4.51 -9.58 -0.65
C LEU A 106 -4.71 -11.08 -0.95
N GLU A 107 -4.04 -11.65 -1.95
CA GLU A 107 -4.10 -13.09 -2.24
C GLU A 107 -3.33 -13.93 -1.23
N ASN A 108 -2.24 -13.39 -0.68
CA ASN A 108 -1.32 -14.13 0.20
C ASN A 108 -0.94 -13.38 1.48
N LEU A 109 -1.44 -12.15 1.67
CA LEU A 109 -1.15 -11.24 2.78
C LEU A 109 0.35 -10.95 2.92
N GLN A 110 1.04 -10.77 1.79
CA GLN A 110 2.46 -10.42 1.74
C GLN A 110 2.65 -8.91 1.58
N TRP A 111 3.43 -8.32 2.48
CA TRP A 111 3.90 -6.94 2.38
C TRP A 111 5.09 -6.81 1.46
N ILE A 112 5.06 -5.76 0.63
CA ILE A 112 6.11 -5.43 -0.32
C ILE A 112 6.36 -3.92 -0.25
N LYS A 113 7.61 -3.53 0.02
CA LYS A 113 8.06 -2.14 -0.09
C LYS A 113 8.39 -1.82 -1.54
N ILE A 114 7.77 -0.78 -2.09
CA ILE A 114 7.98 -0.35 -3.47
C ILE A 114 9.18 0.61 -3.52
N GLN A 115 10.12 0.33 -4.41
CA GLN A 115 11.27 1.20 -4.65
C GLN A 115 10.90 2.33 -5.62
N MET A 116 11.00 3.57 -5.15
CA MET A 116 10.64 4.77 -5.91
C MET A 116 11.84 5.30 -6.69
N ASN A 117 12.25 4.58 -7.74
CA ASN A 117 13.36 5.02 -8.59
C ASN A 117 12.89 6.17 -9.50
N GLY A 118 13.34 7.40 -9.22
CA GLY A 118 13.12 8.59 -10.07
C GLY A 118 11.77 9.29 -9.93
N LEU A 119 10.86 8.79 -9.08
CA LEU A 119 9.54 9.39 -8.84
C LEU A 119 9.49 9.95 -7.42
N GLN A 120 9.60 11.27 -7.29
CA GLN A 120 9.77 11.94 -6.00
C GLN A 120 8.46 12.60 -5.55
N ILE A 121 7.54 11.81 -4.98
CA ILE A 121 6.51 12.40 -4.13
C ILE A 121 7.15 12.73 -2.79
N GLN A 122 6.96 13.95 -2.32
CA GLN A 122 7.50 14.37 -1.03
C GLN A 122 6.84 13.60 0.11
N LYS A 123 7.68 13.14 1.06
CA LYS A 123 7.22 12.58 2.34
C LYS A 123 6.24 13.52 3.01
N ARG A 124 5.11 12.97 3.46
CA ARG A 124 4.01 13.76 4.02
C ARG A 124 3.09 12.94 4.91
N CYS A 125 2.33 13.64 5.75
CA CYS A 125 1.26 13.09 6.58
C CYS A 125 0.01 13.99 6.50
N SER A 126 -1.11 13.53 7.07
CA SER A 126 -2.37 14.29 7.15
C SER A 126 -2.93 14.73 5.79
N PHE A 127 -2.72 13.90 4.77
CA PHE A 127 -3.14 14.14 3.39
C PHE A 127 -4.30 13.21 2.99
N SER A 128 -4.88 13.47 1.82
CA SER A 128 -5.86 12.58 1.19
C SER A 128 -5.22 11.73 0.10
N LEU A 129 -5.54 10.44 0.09
CA LEU A 129 -5.10 9.49 -0.93
C LEU A 129 -6.31 8.81 -1.57
N CYS A 130 -6.35 8.75 -2.90
CA CYS A 130 -7.35 7.99 -3.63
C CYS A 130 -6.74 7.28 -4.83
N VAL A 131 -7.50 6.35 -5.41
CA VAL A 131 -7.16 5.63 -6.63
C VAL A 131 -8.18 5.97 -7.70
N VAL A 132 -7.73 6.41 -8.87
CA VAL A 132 -8.56 6.68 -10.06
C VAL A 132 -7.89 6.05 -11.27
N ASP A 133 -8.59 5.21 -12.02
CA ASP A 133 -8.08 4.52 -13.22
C ASP A 133 -6.69 3.89 -13.00
N SER A 134 -6.58 3.16 -11.89
CA SER A 134 -5.36 2.46 -11.46
C SER A 134 -4.16 3.39 -11.13
N GLN A 135 -4.42 4.69 -10.98
CA GLN A 135 -3.43 5.69 -10.57
C GLN A 135 -3.72 6.15 -9.15
N ILE A 136 -2.66 6.22 -8.35
CA ILE A 136 -2.71 6.76 -7.00
C ILE A 136 -2.56 8.27 -7.08
N LEU A 137 -3.50 8.96 -6.45
CA LEU A 137 -3.51 10.42 -6.38
C LEU A 137 -3.40 10.85 -4.92
N VAL A 138 -2.60 11.87 -4.69
CA VAL A 138 -2.29 12.43 -3.37
C VAL A 138 -2.58 13.92 -3.39
N PHE A 139 -3.32 14.40 -2.38
CA PHE A 139 -3.71 15.79 -2.25
C PHE A 139 -3.49 16.32 -0.84
N GLY A 140 -2.91 17.51 -0.75
CA GLY A 140 -2.69 18.22 0.51
C GLY A 140 -1.75 17.48 1.48
N GLY A 141 -1.83 17.90 2.75
CA GLY A 141 -1.04 17.36 3.85
C GLY A 141 -0.01 18.30 4.44
N TYR A 142 0.83 17.70 5.27
CA TYR A 142 1.94 18.34 5.96
C TYR A 142 3.24 17.60 5.60
N GLU A 143 4.19 18.34 5.06
CA GLU A 143 5.54 17.93 4.70
C GLU A 143 6.54 18.42 5.77
N GLU A 144 7.83 18.12 5.62
CA GLU A 144 8.83 18.54 6.62
C GLU A 144 8.91 20.06 6.81
N ASN A 145 8.74 20.81 5.73
CA ASN A 145 8.90 22.27 5.71
C ASN A 145 7.57 23.03 5.84
N GLY A 146 6.46 22.34 6.16
CA GLY A 146 5.15 22.96 6.35
C GLY A 146 4.04 22.29 5.53
N PHE A 147 2.94 23.01 5.34
CA PHE A 147 1.81 22.51 4.57
C PHE A 147 2.16 22.38 3.09
N SER A 148 1.74 21.27 2.47
CA SER A 148 1.88 21.08 1.02
C SER A 148 0.93 22.02 0.25
N ASN A 149 1.28 22.36 -0.98
CA ASN A 149 0.36 23.04 -1.89
C ASN A 149 -0.94 22.26 -2.10
N ALA A 150 -1.99 22.98 -2.50
CA ALA A 150 -3.28 22.41 -2.89
C ALA A 150 -3.26 21.74 -4.28
N ASP A 151 -2.09 21.38 -4.79
CA ASP A 151 -1.94 20.71 -6.08
C ASP A 151 -2.17 19.20 -5.93
N LEU A 152 -2.84 18.62 -6.92
CA LEU A 152 -2.98 17.17 -7.04
C LEU A 152 -1.67 16.57 -7.55
N GLN A 153 -1.11 15.63 -6.80
CA GLN A 153 0.12 14.93 -7.19
C GLN A 153 -0.21 13.50 -7.59
N LYS A 154 0.23 13.10 -8.78
CA LYS A 154 0.19 11.70 -9.22
C LYS A 154 1.32 10.94 -8.53
N GLY A 155 0.95 9.86 -7.87
CA GLY A 155 1.89 9.01 -7.17
C GLY A 155 2.37 7.82 -7.98
N LEU A 156 1.69 6.69 -7.88
CA LEU A 156 2.03 5.48 -8.62
C LEU A 156 0.96 5.14 -9.63
N ASP A 157 1.35 4.41 -10.68
CA ASP A 157 0.43 3.71 -11.56
C ASP A 157 0.65 2.19 -11.52
N GLU A 158 -0.34 1.46 -12.03
CA GLU A 158 -0.36 0.00 -12.08
C GLU A 158 0.92 -0.60 -12.68
N LEU A 159 1.41 -0.04 -13.79
CA LEU A 159 2.58 -0.56 -14.51
C LEU A 159 3.85 -0.47 -13.66
N PHE A 160 4.03 0.65 -12.96
CA PHE A 160 5.17 0.82 -12.06
C PHE A 160 5.15 -0.23 -10.94
N ILE A 161 3.99 -0.46 -10.32
CA ILE A 161 3.84 -1.43 -9.23
C ILE A 161 4.09 -2.86 -9.73
N LEU A 162 3.59 -3.21 -10.92
CA LEU A 162 3.78 -4.53 -11.52
C LEU A 162 5.25 -4.83 -11.82
N ASN A 163 5.99 -3.88 -12.41
CA ASN A 163 7.41 -4.08 -12.72
C ASN A 163 8.24 -4.34 -11.46
N GLN A 164 7.98 -3.60 -10.38
CA GLN A 164 8.64 -3.83 -9.10
C GLN A 164 8.26 -5.19 -8.49
N LYS A 165 7.00 -5.61 -8.61
CA LYS A 165 6.55 -6.93 -8.14
C LYS A 165 7.28 -8.05 -8.89
N SER A 166 7.38 -7.97 -10.22
CA SER A 166 8.10 -8.98 -11.01
C SER A 166 9.58 -9.04 -10.67
N ASP A 167 10.23 -7.88 -10.49
CA ASP A 167 11.66 -7.83 -10.16
C ASP A 167 11.95 -8.45 -8.79
N LEU A 168 11.07 -8.20 -7.80
CA LEU A 168 11.16 -8.83 -6.48
C LEU A 168 10.97 -10.35 -6.52
N PHE A 169 9.99 -10.84 -7.29
CA PHE A 169 9.82 -12.29 -7.48
C PHE A 169 11.04 -12.95 -8.14
N LEU A 170 11.67 -12.28 -9.11
CA LEU A 170 12.87 -12.78 -9.76
C LEU A 170 14.08 -12.80 -8.81
N LEU A 171 14.19 -11.84 -7.90
CA LEU A 171 15.25 -11.78 -6.89
C LEU A 171 15.06 -12.84 -5.79
N GLU A 172 13.83 -13.07 -5.32
CA GLU A 172 13.52 -14.14 -4.36
C GLU A 172 13.82 -15.54 -4.94
N ASN A 173 13.50 -15.77 -6.21
CA ASN A 173 13.79 -17.06 -6.86
C ASN A 173 15.30 -17.31 -7.02
N LYS A 174 16.09 -16.29 -7.39
CA LYS A 174 17.56 -16.42 -7.44
C LYS A 174 18.17 -16.68 -6.06
N HIS A 175 17.70 -15.99 -5.02
CA HIS A 175 18.17 -16.25 -3.66
C HIS A 175 17.82 -17.65 -3.12
N ASN A 176 16.72 -18.24 -3.59
CA ASN A 176 16.37 -19.61 -3.25
C ASN A 176 17.22 -20.62 -4.03
N GLU A 177 17.49 -20.40 -5.33
CA GLU A 177 18.40 -21.27 -6.11
C GLU A 177 19.84 -21.27 -5.54
N ASP A 178 20.35 -20.11 -5.11
CA ASP A 178 21.68 -20.00 -4.48
C ASP A 178 21.76 -20.66 -3.09
N LYS A 179 20.62 -20.85 -2.41
CA LYS A 179 20.54 -21.54 -1.11
C LYS A 179 20.52 -23.06 -1.27
N TYR A 180 19.91 -23.58 -2.32
CA TYR A 180 19.85 -25.02 -2.59
C TYR A 180 21.02 -25.54 -3.45
N GLY A 181 21.75 -24.66 -4.14
CA GLY A 181 22.94 -25.02 -4.92
C GLY A 181 24.24 -25.26 -4.13
N LYS A 182 24.21 -25.21 -2.79
CA LYS A 182 25.41 -25.40 -1.94
C LYS A 182 25.42 -26.67 -1.08
N GLU A 183 24.45 -27.57 -1.24
CA GLU A 183 24.44 -28.85 -0.50
C GLU A 183 24.89 -30.07 -1.32
N GLU A 184 25.22 -29.95 -2.61
CA GLU A 184 25.59 -31.12 -3.47
C GLU A 184 27.09 -31.35 -3.71
N GLU A 185 28.01 -30.60 -3.09
CA GLU A 185 29.46 -30.90 -3.18
C GLU A 185 30.03 -31.35 -1.83
N LYS A 186 29.64 -32.55 -1.38
CA LYS A 186 30.40 -33.35 -0.38
C LYS A 186 29.92 -34.80 -0.37
N ILE A 187 30.30 -35.56 -1.41
CA ILE A 187 30.44 -37.02 -1.33
C ILE A 187 31.78 -37.38 -1.98
#